data_AF-A0A6P0XFA3-F1
#
_entry.id   AF-A0A6P0XFA3-F1
#
_cell.length_a   1.000
_cell.length_b   1.000
_cell.length_c   1.000
_cell.angle_alpha   90.00
_cell.angle_beta   90.00
_cell.angle_gamma   90.00
#
_symmetry.space_group_name_H-M   'P 1'
#
loop_
_entity.id
_entity.type
_entity.pdbx_description
1 polymer ?
#
loop_
_entity_poly.entity_id
_entity_poly.type
_entity_poly.pdbx_seq_one_letter_code
_entity_poly.pdbx_strand_id
1 'polypeptide(L)'
;MTRFIHDQFAKDYLEELLAPYGEVKAPRRVSGEMREIDVWFAPNSDTTSNLRTLGLLGRIAQTPILIEPFRNAASPDEICDCLLKLLEVRGELRREANRNQLKLAPGAIPKLWVLTPTASATLLEDFGAKVDQAWLDGVYFAPKNFRTVIIVIHQLPRSQETLWLR
;
A
#
# COMPACT_ATOMS: atom_id res chain seq x y z
N MET A 1 20.90 -10.29 11.10
CA MET A 1 21.38 -9.96 9.74
C MET A 1 20.39 -10.33 8.64
N THR A 2 19.81 -11.53 8.61
CA THR A 2 18.87 -11.97 7.55
C THR A 2 17.51 -11.27 7.53
N ARG A 3 17.07 -10.67 8.66
CA ARG A 3 15.81 -9.91 8.77
C ARG A 3 15.79 -8.67 7.87
N PHE A 4 16.94 -7.99 7.70
CA PHE A 4 17.06 -6.81 6.86
C PHE A 4 17.03 -7.13 5.36
N ILE A 5 17.57 -8.28 4.96
CA ILE A 5 17.75 -8.60 3.53
C ILE A 5 16.40 -8.85 2.85
N HIS A 6 15.47 -9.57 3.49
CA HIS A 6 14.15 -9.83 2.92
C HIS A 6 13.27 -8.59 2.88
N ASP A 7 13.35 -7.77 3.94
CA ASP A 7 12.62 -6.51 4.02
C ASP A 7 13.10 -5.53 2.94
N GLN A 8 14.42 -5.38 2.80
CA GLN A 8 15.02 -4.55 1.77
C GLN A 8 14.73 -5.08 0.35
N PHE A 9 14.81 -6.40 0.14
CA PHE A 9 14.49 -6.99 -1.16
C PHE A 9 13.06 -6.69 -1.61
N ALA A 10 12.07 -6.81 -0.72
CA ALA A 10 10.68 -6.52 -1.08
C ALA A 10 10.48 -5.06 -1.49
N LYS A 11 11.16 -4.14 -0.80
CA LYS A 11 11.13 -2.70 -1.12
C LYS A 11 11.78 -2.44 -2.47
N ASP A 12 13.05 -2.82 -2.64
CA ASP A 12 13.80 -2.63 -3.89
C ASP A 12 13.05 -3.24 -5.08
N TYR A 13 12.50 -4.44 -4.91
CA TYR A 13 11.71 -5.13 -5.93
C TYR A 13 10.45 -4.37 -6.35
N LEU A 14 9.67 -3.89 -5.38
CA LEU A 14 8.46 -3.12 -5.67
C LEU A 14 8.78 -1.76 -6.29
N GLU A 15 9.85 -1.10 -5.83
CA GLU A 15 10.33 0.16 -6.40
C GLU A 15 10.72 -0.02 -7.87
N GLU A 16 11.56 -1.02 -8.17
CA GLU A 16 12.02 -1.31 -9.54
C GLU A 16 10.86 -1.68 -10.49
N LEU A 17 9.87 -2.44 -10.02
CA LEU A 17 8.70 -2.78 -10.82
C LEU A 17 7.81 -1.58 -11.13
N LEU A 18 7.70 -0.63 -10.21
CA LEU A 18 6.79 0.51 -10.33
C LEU A 18 7.45 1.73 -10.99
N ALA A 19 8.77 1.87 -10.91
CA ALA A 19 9.52 3.01 -11.44
C ALA A 19 9.21 3.36 -12.91
N PRO A 20 8.99 2.40 -13.84
CA PRO A 20 8.62 2.72 -15.21
C PRO A 20 7.24 3.37 -15.37
N TYR A 21 6.39 3.30 -14.35
CA TYR A 21 4.96 3.62 -14.44
C TYR A 21 4.56 4.89 -13.68
N GLY A 22 5.47 5.52 -12.94
CA GLY A 22 5.13 6.68 -12.13
C GLY A 22 6.26 7.14 -11.24
N GLU A 23 5.95 8.07 -10.35
CA GLU A 23 6.87 8.52 -9.33
C GLU A 23 6.88 7.52 -8.18
N VAL A 24 7.99 6.80 -8.03
CA VAL A 24 8.31 6.04 -6.81
C VAL A 24 9.15 6.96 -5.92
N LYS A 25 8.68 7.20 -4.70
CA LYS A 25 9.48 7.87 -3.68
C LYS A 25 9.99 6.82 -2.72
N ALA A 26 11.31 6.62 -2.77
CA ALA A 26 12.08 5.93 -1.75
C ALA A 26 11.79 6.51 -0.34
N PRO A 27 12.10 5.79 0.74
CA PRO A 27 11.51 6.02 2.06
C PRO A 27 11.37 7.49 2.47
N ARG A 28 10.14 7.99 2.39
CA ARG A 28 9.84 9.37 2.76
C ARG A 28 9.79 9.46 4.27
N ARG A 29 10.75 10.17 4.86
CA ARG A 29 10.74 10.50 6.29
C ARG A 29 9.47 11.27 6.62
N VAL A 30 8.69 10.75 7.53
CA VAL A 30 7.48 11.40 8.00
C VAL A 30 7.76 12.09 9.35
N SER A 31 7.25 13.31 9.53
CA SER A 31 7.52 14.12 10.72
C SER A 31 6.78 13.56 11.95
N GLY A 32 7.49 12.86 12.84
CA GLY A 32 6.98 12.46 14.16
C GLY A 32 7.92 11.51 14.92
N GLU A 33 8.57 10.61 14.20
CA GLU A 33 9.66 9.71 14.60
C GLU A 33 10.35 9.28 13.29
N MET A 34 11.54 8.66 13.29
CA MET A 34 12.16 8.13 12.05
C MET A 34 11.35 6.95 11.51
N ARG A 35 10.13 7.21 11.01
CA ARG A 35 9.27 6.24 10.36
C ARG A 35 9.37 6.46 8.87
N GLU A 36 9.73 5.39 8.21
CA GLU A 36 9.92 5.31 6.78
C GLU A 36 8.73 4.58 6.17
N ILE A 37 8.11 5.18 5.16
CA ILE A 37 7.15 4.48 4.32
C ILE A 37 7.96 3.58 3.42
N ASP A 38 7.61 2.29 3.39
CA ASP A 38 8.41 1.32 2.64
C ASP A 38 8.36 1.57 1.14
N VAL A 39 7.17 1.82 0.58
CA VAL A 39 7.03 2.25 -0.82
C VAL A 39 5.91 3.30 -0.94
N TRP A 40 6.23 4.48 -1.46
CA TRP A 40 5.24 5.45 -1.93
C TRP A 40 5.25 5.49 -3.46
N PHE A 41 4.08 5.35 -4.08
CA PHE A 41 3.96 5.39 -5.53
C PHE A 41 2.81 6.30 -5.96
N ALA A 42 3.04 7.11 -7.00
CA ALA A 42 1.99 7.83 -7.72
C ALA A 42 2.12 7.57 -9.23
N PRO A 43 1.08 7.04 -9.89
CA PRO A 43 1.13 6.75 -11.32
C PRO A 43 1.14 8.04 -12.14
N ASN A 44 1.81 7.99 -13.30
CA ASN A 44 1.67 9.02 -14.33
C ASN A 44 0.32 8.85 -15.04
N SER A 45 -0.24 9.95 -15.55
CA SER A 45 -1.56 9.95 -16.23
C SER A 45 -1.60 9.00 -17.45
N ASP A 46 -0.46 8.78 -18.11
CA ASP A 46 -0.39 8.09 -19.41
C ASP A 46 0.05 6.61 -19.31
N THR A 47 0.38 6.11 -18.12
CA THR A 47 0.95 4.76 -17.90
C THR A 47 -0.07 3.71 -17.45
N THR A 48 -1.33 4.11 -17.26
CA THR A 48 -2.40 3.28 -16.69
C THR A 48 -2.73 2.03 -17.52
N SER A 49 -2.54 2.06 -18.84
CA SER A 49 -2.73 0.89 -19.71
C SER A 49 -1.67 -0.19 -19.48
N ASN A 50 -0.42 0.22 -19.25
CA ASN A 50 0.72 -0.70 -19.14
C ASN A 50 0.82 -1.29 -17.73
N LEU A 51 0.35 -0.57 -16.70
CA LEU A 51 0.26 -1.08 -15.33
C LEU A 51 -0.52 -2.40 -15.27
N ARG A 52 -1.53 -2.60 -16.12
CA ARG A 52 -2.32 -3.85 -16.16
C ARG A 52 -1.50 -5.11 -16.42
N THR A 53 -0.31 -4.98 -17.02
CA THR A 53 0.62 -6.13 -17.20
C THR A 53 1.16 -6.66 -15.87
N LEU A 54 1.10 -5.85 -14.80
CA LEU A 54 1.48 -6.23 -13.45
C LEU A 54 0.32 -6.86 -12.65
N GLY A 55 -0.78 -7.25 -13.30
CA GLY A 55 -1.92 -7.90 -12.66
C GLY A 55 -2.48 -7.09 -11.48
N LEU A 56 -2.62 -7.73 -10.32
CA LEU A 56 -3.12 -7.14 -9.08
C LEU A 56 -2.24 -5.98 -8.60
N LEU A 57 -0.90 -6.07 -8.70
CA LEU A 57 0.00 -4.96 -8.35
C LEU A 57 -0.31 -3.72 -9.21
N GLY A 58 -0.46 -3.94 -10.52
CA GLY A 58 -0.88 -2.91 -11.46
C GLY A 58 -2.25 -2.32 -11.14
N ARG A 59 -3.20 -3.19 -10.79
CA ARG A 59 -4.56 -2.81 -10.43
C ARG A 59 -4.61 -1.89 -9.21
N ILE A 60 -3.81 -2.17 -8.17
CA ILE A 60 -3.76 -1.35 -6.95
C ILE A 60 -3.01 -0.03 -7.17
N ALA A 61 -2.03 -0.03 -8.07
CA ALA A 61 -1.17 1.11 -8.40
C ALA A 61 -1.82 2.14 -9.36
N GLN A 62 -3.09 1.99 -9.73
CA GLN A 62 -3.80 2.95 -10.60
C GLN A 62 -4.08 4.32 -9.96
N THR A 63 -3.88 4.44 -8.65
CA THR A 63 -3.96 5.69 -7.90
C THR A 63 -2.72 5.80 -7.00
N PRO A 64 -2.43 6.96 -6.39
CA PRO A 64 -1.39 7.02 -5.38
C PRO A 64 -1.59 5.96 -4.29
N ILE A 65 -0.51 5.29 -3.90
CA ILE A 65 -0.52 4.21 -2.91
C ILE A 65 0.67 4.30 -1.95
N LEU A 66 0.46 3.76 -0.75
CA LEU A 66 1.52 3.35 0.17
C LEU A 66 1.50 1.82 0.23
N ILE A 67 2.65 1.16 0.10
CA ILE A 67 2.77 -0.28 0.28
C ILE A 67 3.70 -0.54 1.47
N GLU A 68 3.23 -1.41 2.38
CA GLU A 68 3.96 -1.85 3.57
C GLU A 68 4.01 -3.38 3.56
N PRO A 69 5.08 -3.98 3.01
CA PRO A 69 5.24 -5.43 2.94
C PRO A 69 5.78 -6.01 4.26
N PHE A 70 5.13 -7.05 4.76
CA PHE A 70 5.56 -7.78 5.96
C PHE A 70 6.10 -9.16 5.60
N ARG A 71 7.22 -9.53 6.22
CA ARG A 71 7.79 -10.88 6.13
C ARG A 71 7.03 -11.92 6.96
N ASN A 72 6.47 -11.49 8.09
CA ASN A 72 5.68 -12.33 9.01
C ASN A 72 4.25 -11.79 9.05
N ALA A 73 3.34 -12.52 9.69
CA ALA A 73 1.99 -12.02 9.93
C ALA A 73 2.05 -10.65 10.63
N ALA A 74 1.47 -9.62 10.02
CA ALA A 74 1.40 -8.29 10.61
C ALA A 74 0.54 -8.32 11.90
N SER A 75 1.06 -7.71 12.95
CA SER A 75 0.37 -7.52 14.22
C SER A 75 -0.59 -6.33 14.18
N PRO A 76 -1.55 -6.23 15.13
CA PRO A 76 -2.41 -5.05 15.25
C PRO A 76 -1.63 -3.74 15.40
N ASP A 77 -0.55 -3.74 16.18
CA ASP A 77 0.28 -2.55 16.40
C ASP A 77 1.00 -2.14 15.12
N GLU A 78 1.56 -3.09 14.36
CA GLU A 78 2.20 -2.82 13.07
C GLU A 78 1.22 -2.25 12.04
N ILE A 79 -0.02 -2.74 12.00
CA ILE A 79 -1.06 -2.17 11.12
C ILE A 79 -1.45 -0.75 11.58
N CYS A 80 -1.52 -0.51 12.90
CA CYS A 80 -1.75 0.84 13.45
C CYS A 80 -0.62 1.79 13.11
N ASP A 81 0.63 1.34 13.13
CA ASP A 81 1.79 2.13 12.71
C ASP A 81 1.70 2.49 11.22
N CYS A 82 1.30 1.54 10.35
CA CYS A 82 1.06 1.82 8.95
C CYS A 82 -0.06 2.87 8.75
N LEU A 83 -1.15 2.77 9.52
CA LEU A 83 -2.24 3.75 9.52
C LEU A 83 -1.74 5.14 9.93
N LEU A 84 -0.87 5.21 10.94
CA LEU A 84 -0.27 6.46 11.38
C LEU A 84 0.56 7.11 10.26
N LYS A 85 1.41 6.34 9.57
CA LYS A 85 2.16 6.82 8.39
C LYS A 85 1.21 7.41 7.33
N LEU A 86 0.11 6.72 7.01
CA LEU A 86 -0.90 7.22 6.07
C LEU A 86 -1.54 8.54 6.54
N LEU A 87 -1.90 8.64 7.81
CA LEU A 87 -2.53 9.84 8.37
C LEU A 87 -1.57 11.04 8.36
N GLU A 88 -0.30 10.82 8.61
CA GLU A 88 0.73 11.86 8.53
C GLU A 88 0.91 12.35 7.08
N VAL A 89 1.01 11.45 6.09
CA VAL A 89 1.05 11.81 4.66
C VAL A 89 -0.19 12.59 4.25
N ARG A 90 -1.38 12.18 4.70
CA ARG A 90 -2.63 12.92 4.49
C ARG A 90 -2.56 14.33 5.06
N GLY A 91 -2.00 14.47 6.26
CA GLY A 91 -1.77 15.76 6.91
C GLY A 91 -0.84 16.65 6.09
N GLU A 92 0.26 16.11 5.56
CA GLU A 92 1.20 16.81 4.70
C GLU A 92 0.54 17.32 3.42
N LEU A 93 -0.13 16.43 2.68
CA LEU A 93 -0.84 16.78 1.44
C LEU A 93 -1.89 17.86 1.67
N ARG A 94 -2.62 17.79 2.79
CA ARG A 94 -3.61 18.82 3.15
C ARG A 94 -2.96 20.16 3.46
N ARG A 95 -1.85 20.18 4.19
CA ARG A 95 -1.09 21.41 4.49
C ARG A 95 -0.54 22.03 3.20
N GLU A 96 -0.02 21.22 2.30
CA GLU A 96 0.49 21.67 1.00
C GLU A 96 -0.61 22.26 0.12
N ALA A 97 -1.74 21.56 -0.02
CA ALA A 97 -2.90 22.05 -0.76
C ALA A 97 -3.40 23.40 -0.19
N ASN A 98 -3.50 23.51 1.14
CA ASN A 98 -3.90 24.76 1.80
C ASN A 98 -2.92 25.92 1.52
N ARG A 99 -1.59 25.67 1.60
CA ARG A 99 -0.58 26.69 1.30
C ARG A 99 -0.69 27.21 -0.14
N ASN A 100 -1.01 26.31 -1.06
CA ASN A 100 -1.16 26.62 -2.48
C ASN A 100 -2.58 27.09 -2.86
N GLN A 101 -3.49 27.25 -1.88
CA GLN A 101 -4.90 27.59 -2.08
C GLN A 101 -5.65 26.63 -3.03
N LEU A 102 -5.21 25.37 -3.06
CA LEU A 102 -5.82 24.31 -3.86
C LEU A 102 -6.74 23.44 -3.00
N LYS A 103 -7.78 22.88 -3.63
CA LYS A 103 -8.57 21.80 -3.02
C LYS A 103 -7.90 20.47 -3.31
N LEU A 104 -7.62 19.70 -2.25
CA LEU A 104 -7.08 18.35 -2.41
C LEU A 104 -8.14 17.43 -3.00
N ALA A 105 -7.89 16.91 -4.21
CA ALA A 105 -8.79 15.97 -4.85
C ALA A 105 -8.81 14.63 -4.08
N PRO A 106 -9.97 13.96 -3.91
CA PRO A 106 -10.04 12.67 -3.23
C PRO A 106 -9.13 11.58 -3.83
N GLY A 107 -8.86 11.66 -5.13
CA GLY A 107 -7.95 10.76 -5.85
C GLY A 107 -6.45 11.03 -5.62
N ALA A 108 -6.09 12.20 -5.09
CA ALA A 108 -4.69 12.55 -4.78
C ALA A 108 -4.23 11.98 -3.43
N ILE A 109 -5.17 11.57 -2.58
CA ILE A 109 -4.85 10.96 -1.28
C ILE A 109 -4.46 9.49 -1.51
N PRO A 110 -3.29 9.03 -1.06
CA PRO A 110 -2.91 7.65 -1.28
C PRO A 110 -3.82 6.67 -0.53
N LYS A 111 -3.83 5.42 -1.00
CA LYS A 111 -4.42 4.28 -0.29
C LYS A 111 -3.30 3.43 0.29
N LEU A 112 -3.43 3.01 1.54
CA LEU A 112 -2.48 2.11 2.20
C LEU A 112 -2.79 0.65 1.86
N TRP A 113 -1.76 -0.10 1.47
CA TRP A 113 -1.81 -1.52 1.18
C TRP A 113 -0.80 -2.25 2.08
N VAL A 114 -1.33 -2.94 3.08
CA VAL A 114 -0.53 -3.79 3.98
C VAL A 114 -0.44 -5.18 3.34
N LEU A 115 0.76 -5.63 2.96
CA LEU A 115 0.96 -6.98 2.42
C LEU A 115 1.43 -7.88 3.55
N THR A 116 0.60 -8.80 4.00
CA THR A 116 0.93 -9.73 5.09
C THR A 116 0.89 -11.18 4.58
N PRO A 117 1.83 -12.07 4.94
CA PRO A 117 1.81 -13.46 4.50
C PRO A 117 0.53 -14.17 4.93
N THR A 118 0.12 -13.97 6.18
CA THR A 118 -1.08 -14.54 6.79
C THR A 118 -1.78 -13.50 7.67
N ALA A 119 -3.06 -13.72 7.96
CA ALA A 119 -3.86 -12.93 8.89
C ALA A 119 -4.92 -13.86 9.51
N SER A 120 -5.20 -13.68 10.80
CA SER A 120 -6.30 -14.39 11.46
C SER A 120 -7.64 -13.74 11.13
N ALA A 121 -8.73 -14.51 11.23
CA ALA A 121 -10.07 -13.96 11.07
C ALA A 121 -10.36 -12.85 12.10
N THR A 122 -9.92 -13.05 13.35
CA THR A 122 -10.04 -12.06 14.43
C THR A 122 -9.33 -10.75 14.09
N LEU A 123 -8.08 -10.82 13.59
CA LEU A 123 -7.34 -9.62 13.18
C LEU A 123 -8.11 -8.83 12.11
N LEU A 124 -8.63 -9.52 11.09
CA LEU A 124 -9.41 -8.87 10.03
C LEU A 124 -10.72 -8.27 10.58
N GLU A 125 -11.40 -8.97 11.49
CA GLU A 125 -12.61 -8.49 12.16
C GLU A 125 -12.36 -7.25 13.03
N ASP A 126 -11.27 -7.23 13.80
CA ASP A 126 -10.88 -6.12 14.68
C ASP A 126 -10.64 -4.81 13.89
N PHE A 127 -10.11 -4.91 12.67
CA PHE A 127 -9.97 -3.78 11.75
C PHE A 127 -11.22 -3.51 10.89
N GLY A 128 -12.27 -4.31 11.03
CA GLY A 128 -13.48 -4.26 10.20
C GLY A 128 -13.20 -4.53 8.72
N ALA A 129 -12.11 -5.25 8.41
CA ALA A 129 -11.63 -5.50 7.07
C ALA A 129 -12.46 -6.61 6.40
N LYS A 130 -13.10 -6.28 5.28
CA LYS A 130 -14.06 -7.18 4.60
C LYS A 130 -13.66 -7.43 3.14
N VAL A 131 -13.99 -8.61 2.64
CA VAL A 131 -13.85 -8.95 1.22
C VAL A 131 -14.81 -8.09 0.40
N ASP A 132 -14.37 -7.66 -0.77
CA ASP A 132 -15.18 -7.02 -1.80
C ASP A 132 -15.31 -7.99 -2.99
N GLN A 133 -16.54 -8.26 -3.42
CA GLN A 133 -16.82 -9.20 -4.53
C GLN A 133 -16.16 -8.81 -5.86
N ALA A 134 -15.80 -7.53 -6.03
CA ALA A 134 -15.09 -7.07 -7.21
C ALA A 134 -13.58 -7.42 -7.17
N TRP A 135 -13.07 -7.96 -6.06
CA TRP A 135 -11.65 -8.22 -5.83
C TRP A 135 -11.37 -9.71 -5.64
N LEU A 136 -10.09 -10.06 -5.77
CA LEU A 136 -9.62 -11.43 -5.59
C LEU A 136 -9.66 -11.83 -4.12
N ASP A 137 -9.75 -13.14 -3.87
CA ASP A 137 -9.55 -13.71 -2.54
C ASP A 137 -8.23 -13.23 -1.94
N GLY A 138 -8.22 -13.01 -0.62
CA GLY A 138 -7.08 -12.45 0.09
C GLY A 138 -7.01 -10.92 0.12
N VAL A 139 -7.92 -10.19 -0.52
CA VAL A 139 -7.96 -8.72 -0.49
C VAL A 139 -9.08 -8.22 0.43
N TYR A 140 -8.71 -7.61 1.55
CA TYR A 140 -9.65 -7.16 2.60
C TYR A 140 -9.62 -5.65 2.79
N PHE A 141 -10.78 -5.01 2.65
CA PHE A 141 -10.94 -3.56 2.74
C PHE A 141 -11.40 -3.15 4.13
N ALA A 142 -10.59 -2.34 4.82
CA ALA A 142 -11.00 -1.67 6.06
C ALA A 142 -12.09 -0.61 5.76
N PRO A 143 -12.80 -0.08 6.78
CA PRO A 143 -13.77 1.01 6.61
C PRO A 143 -13.23 2.17 5.75
N LYS A 144 -14.06 2.65 4.81
CA LYS A 144 -13.65 3.50 3.68
C LYS A 144 -12.78 4.72 4.05
N ASN A 145 -13.01 5.33 5.21
CA ASN A 145 -12.27 6.53 5.65
C ASN A 145 -10.85 6.26 6.14
N PHE A 146 -10.53 5.00 6.47
CA PHE A 146 -9.15 4.58 6.75
C PHE A 146 -8.32 4.50 5.49
N ARG A 147 -8.94 4.28 4.32
CA ARG A 147 -8.23 4.09 3.03
C ARG A 147 -7.14 3.03 3.13
N THR A 148 -7.46 1.92 3.79
CA THR A 148 -6.53 0.83 4.06
C THR A 148 -7.08 -0.47 3.53
N VAL A 149 -6.18 -1.27 2.96
CA VAL A 149 -6.47 -2.61 2.48
C VAL A 149 -5.40 -3.54 3.02
N ILE A 150 -5.81 -4.71 3.50
CA ILE A 150 -4.94 -5.78 3.96
C ILE A 150 -4.96 -6.86 2.89
N ILE A 151 -3.80 -7.13 2.29
CA ILE A 151 -3.62 -8.23 1.34
C ILE A 151 -2.97 -9.39 2.08
N VAL A 152 -3.68 -10.51 2.14
CA VAL A 152 -3.26 -11.75 2.80
C VAL A 152 -2.68 -12.69 1.74
N ILE A 153 -1.36 -12.67 1.59
CA ILE A 153 -0.64 -13.23 0.43
C ILE A 153 -0.93 -14.73 0.24
N HIS A 154 -0.98 -15.54 1.30
CA HIS A 154 -1.24 -16.98 1.15
C HIS A 154 -2.65 -17.32 0.62
N GLN A 155 -3.60 -16.37 0.71
CA GLN A 155 -4.97 -16.54 0.22
C GLN A 155 -5.14 -16.06 -1.21
N LEU A 156 -4.16 -15.33 -1.76
CA LEU A 156 -4.19 -14.90 -3.16
C LEU A 156 -4.21 -16.12 -4.10
N PRO A 157 -5.11 -16.16 -5.10
CA PRO A 157 -5.17 -17.24 -6.07
C PRO A 157 -3.84 -17.42 -6.80
N ARG A 158 -3.34 -18.65 -6.96
CA ARG A 158 -2.06 -18.90 -7.67
C ARG A 158 -2.22 -18.71 -9.18
N SER A 159 -2.03 -17.48 -9.65
CA SER A 159 -2.18 -17.12 -11.07
C SER A 159 -1.19 -16.03 -11.49
N GLN A 160 -1.09 -15.76 -12.81
CA GLN A 160 -0.30 -14.63 -13.32
C GLN A 160 -0.80 -13.29 -12.76
N GLU A 161 -2.11 -13.18 -12.51
CA GLU A 161 -2.73 -11.97 -11.97
C GLU A 161 -2.15 -11.58 -10.60
N THR A 162 -1.74 -12.54 -9.77
CA THR A 162 -1.20 -12.25 -8.42
C THR A 162 0.31 -12.44 -8.33
N LEU A 163 0.98 -12.72 -9.45
CA LEU A 163 2.38 -13.16 -9.46
C LEU A 163 3.31 -12.20 -8.73
N TRP A 164 3.17 -10.90 -9.00
CA TRP A 164 4.05 -9.86 -8.46
C TRP A 164 3.85 -9.56 -6.97
N LEU A 165 2.82 -10.13 -6.33
CA LEU A 165 2.53 -9.95 -4.90
C LEU A 165 2.76 -11.24 -4.08
N ARG A 166 3.13 -12.35 -4.70
CA ARG A 166 3.31 -13.66 -4.06
C ARG A 166 4.76 -14.11 -4.10
#